data_AF-A0A1E5SHQ8-F1
#
_entry.id   AF-A0A1E5SHQ8-F1
#
_cell.length_a   1.000
_cell.length_b   1.000
_cell.length_c   1.000
_cell.angle_alpha   90.00
_cell.angle_beta   90.00
_cell.angle_gamma   90.00
#
_symmetry.space_group_name_H-M   'P 1'
#
loop_
_entity.id
_entity.type
_entity.pdbx_description
1 polymer ?
#
loop_
_entity_poly.entity_id
_entity_poly.type
_entity_poly.pdbx_seq_one_letter_code
_entity_poly.pdbx_strand_id
1 'polypeptide(L)'
;MANDKITMQEKKNPPRVKEEYNTLSITITCDDPDVIIAPAAQKPATLKFAKPLIEKIEGPFDENNELVDEMEVDKTYVFKATKFKESTFTPIKHIWFAEQIDDGEIVDLEYKKGENPYLDKDDAVCYSYKAKDAEKIRIYAYVAKPIEKVSILSNIGFVDDYVIAIRNGKIVYTCNSGWIDKTHAFTDTKRTEFYIGVKNLWNQILNETGIKSNSPNDKGFKVTYRQDATLIQNLPLVNKPVRLGNTKSYFVKSNLTVQEKEQVALAIFQEVSIAFESFQAFGAVIGKGDSSFEPADLISNLISFYRIVKPELTEEVILNLSKELTAEQSVDVYRKYPGTFSDEKYKNRVFKPKYFPNEHCDGQPVFPKELNSIKPTSKNSIFRDWMPIFDIHAGKPPISGSNKL
;
A
#
# COMPACT_ATOMS: atom_id res chain seq x y z
N MET A 1 25.02 -32.23 66.21
CA MET A 1 25.32 -31.08 65.33
C MET A 1 24.06 -30.79 64.56
N ALA A 2 23.37 -29.69 64.90
CA ALA A 2 22.20 -29.25 64.15
C ALA A 2 22.66 -28.87 62.73
N ASN A 3 21.91 -29.32 61.73
CA ASN A 3 22.27 -29.10 60.34
C ASN A 3 21.73 -27.70 59.96
N ASP A 4 22.53 -26.67 60.24
CA ASP A 4 22.16 -25.25 60.06
C ASP A 4 22.15 -24.82 58.58
N LYS A 5 21.33 -25.50 57.77
CA LYS A 5 21.21 -25.22 56.33
C LYS A 5 19.96 -24.38 56.05
N ILE A 6 20.17 -23.09 55.80
CA ILE A 6 19.11 -22.21 55.29
C ILE A 6 18.94 -22.49 53.79
N THR A 7 17.72 -22.87 53.38
CA THR A 7 17.39 -23.11 51.97
C THR A 7 16.54 -21.94 51.45
N MET A 8 17.02 -21.23 50.44
CA MET A 8 16.27 -20.16 49.78
C MET A 8 15.58 -20.73 48.54
N GLN A 9 14.25 -20.60 48.47
CA GLN A 9 13.48 -20.98 47.29
C GLN A 9 12.65 -19.78 46.83
N GLU A 10 12.80 -19.41 45.57
CA GLU A 10 11.95 -18.38 44.97
C GLU A 10 10.52 -18.91 44.81
N LYS A 11 9.53 -18.07 45.12
CA LYS A 11 8.12 -18.42 44.90
C LYS A 11 7.91 -18.85 43.45
N LYS A 12 7.05 -19.85 43.24
CA LYS A 12 6.74 -20.36 41.89
C LYS A 12 6.04 -19.31 41.02
N ASN A 13 5.14 -18.51 41.61
CA ASN A 13 4.37 -17.45 40.92
C ASN A 13 4.37 -16.16 41.76
N PRO A 14 5.48 -15.43 41.86
CA PRO A 14 5.46 -14.13 42.53
C PRO A 14 4.63 -13.13 41.71
N PRO A 15 3.96 -12.16 42.36
CA PRO A 15 3.32 -11.07 41.63
C PRO A 15 4.38 -10.29 40.84
N ARG A 16 4.07 -9.96 39.59
CA ARG A 16 4.94 -9.14 38.74
C ARG A 16 4.76 -7.69 39.15
N VAL A 17 5.74 -7.10 39.82
CA VAL A 17 5.70 -5.70 40.31
C VAL A 17 6.92 -4.94 39.84
N LYS A 18 6.72 -3.72 39.33
CA LYS A 18 7.78 -2.80 38.94
C LYS A 18 8.41 -2.17 40.17
N GLU A 19 9.59 -2.66 40.54
CA GLU A 19 10.36 -2.16 41.68
C GLU A 19 11.85 -2.26 41.37
N GLU A 20 12.65 -1.37 41.97
CA GLU A 20 14.10 -1.29 41.74
C GLU A 20 14.91 -2.43 42.41
N TYR A 21 14.31 -3.13 43.37
CA TYR A 21 14.96 -4.19 44.14
C TYR A 21 14.01 -5.36 44.41
N ASN A 22 14.58 -6.52 44.70
CA ASN A 22 13.88 -7.65 45.29
C ASN A 22 13.85 -7.50 46.81
N THR A 23 12.76 -7.91 47.46
CA THR A 23 12.68 -7.93 48.92
C THR A 23 12.62 -9.37 49.40
N LEU A 24 13.62 -9.79 50.17
CA LEU A 24 13.58 -11.01 50.96
C LEU A 24 12.95 -10.69 52.31
N SER A 25 11.87 -11.37 52.67
CA SER A 25 11.27 -11.31 54.00
C SER A 25 11.53 -12.61 54.74
N ILE A 26 12.19 -12.52 55.89
CA ILE A 26 12.47 -13.65 56.77
C ILE A 26 11.49 -13.59 57.94
N THR A 27 10.67 -14.63 58.07
CA THR A 27 9.73 -14.79 59.20
C THR A 27 10.17 -16.01 60.01
N ILE A 28 10.27 -15.85 61.32
CA ILE A 28 10.55 -16.95 62.24
C ILE A 28 9.22 -17.51 62.72
N THR A 29 9.00 -18.80 62.52
CA THR A 29 7.83 -19.54 63.02
C THR A 29 8.31 -20.68 63.93
N CYS A 30 7.51 -21.02 64.94
CA CYS A 30 7.74 -22.18 65.80
C CYS A 30 6.46 -22.98 65.86
N ASP A 31 6.55 -24.28 65.57
CA ASP A 31 5.39 -25.19 65.56
C ASP A 31 5.07 -25.75 66.95
N ASP A 32 5.93 -25.49 67.94
CA ASP A 32 5.72 -25.85 69.34
C ASP A 32 4.81 -24.80 70.02
N PRO A 33 3.60 -25.19 70.47
CA PRO A 33 2.64 -24.27 71.06
C PRO A 33 3.12 -23.67 72.40
N ASP A 34 4.11 -24.28 73.06
CA ASP A 34 4.64 -23.82 74.34
C ASP A 34 5.80 -22.80 74.18
N VAL A 35 6.25 -22.56 72.95
CA VAL A 35 7.35 -21.62 72.65
C VAL A 35 6.80 -20.22 72.37
N ILE A 36 7.07 -19.29 73.29
CA ILE A 36 6.72 -17.87 73.12
C ILE A 36 7.82 -17.17 72.31
N ILE A 37 7.52 -16.85 71.04
CA ILE A 37 8.40 -16.02 70.20
C ILE A 37 8.39 -14.58 70.72
N ALA A 38 9.57 -14.02 71.01
CA ALA A 38 9.70 -12.65 71.47
C ALA A 38 9.07 -11.64 70.47
N PRO A 39 8.42 -10.55 70.92
CA PRO A 39 7.75 -9.59 70.02
C PRO A 39 8.65 -9.00 68.92
N ALA A 40 9.95 -8.86 69.19
CA ALA A 40 10.92 -8.40 68.20
C ALA A 40 11.18 -9.42 67.08
N ALA A 41 11.07 -10.72 67.37
CA ALA A 41 11.23 -11.83 66.42
C ALA A 41 9.91 -12.19 65.68
N GLN A 42 8.77 -11.63 66.11
CA GLN A 42 7.48 -11.77 65.42
C GLN A 42 7.36 -10.86 64.18
N LYS A 43 8.20 -9.82 64.07
CA LYS A 43 8.23 -8.94 62.90
C LYS A 43 9.15 -9.54 61.82
N PRO A 44 8.71 -9.62 60.55
CA PRO A 44 9.57 -10.11 59.48
C PRO A 44 10.76 -9.17 59.29
N ALA A 45 11.96 -9.74 59.28
CA ALA A 45 13.16 -9.01 58.86
C ALA A 45 13.15 -8.91 57.33
N THR A 46 13.37 -7.72 56.79
CA THR A 46 13.39 -7.51 55.34
C THR A 46 14.77 -7.09 54.87
N LEU A 47 15.21 -7.69 53.77
CA LEU A 47 16.47 -7.36 53.13
C LEU A 47 16.23 -7.11 51.64
N LYS A 48 16.69 -5.96 51.16
CA LYS A 48 16.58 -5.57 49.76
C LYS A 48 17.81 -6.04 49.00
N PHE A 49 17.60 -6.63 47.84
CA PHE A 49 18.65 -7.12 46.95
C PHE A 49 18.47 -6.56 45.55
N ALA A 50 19.56 -6.38 44.82
CA ALA A 50 19.49 -5.97 43.42
C ALA A 50 18.77 -7.03 42.58
N LYS A 51 17.88 -6.59 41.70
CA LYS A 51 17.31 -7.46 40.65
C LYS A 51 18.34 -7.69 39.55
N PRO A 52 18.25 -8.82 38.80
CA PRO A 52 19.07 -9.02 37.61
C PRO A 52 18.76 -7.91 36.62
N LEU A 53 19.71 -7.00 36.41
CA LEU A 53 19.58 -5.92 35.43
C LEU A 53 19.89 -6.48 34.05
N ILE A 54 19.09 -6.11 33.03
CA ILE A 54 19.38 -6.48 31.66
C ILE A 54 20.59 -5.65 31.17
N GLU A 55 21.56 -6.35 30.59
CA GLU A 55 22.73 -5.74 29.97
C GLU A 55 22.66 -5.77 28.43
N LYS A 56 21.95 -6.76 27.87
CA LYS A 56 21.83 -6.94 26.42
C LYS A 56 20.46 -7.51 26.03
N ILE A 57 19.90 -6.93 24.98
CA ILE A 57 18.77 -7.44 24.22
C ILE A 57 19.23 -7.71 22.78
N GLU A 58 18.66 -8.73 22.15
CA GLU A 58 18.94 -9.16 20.78
C GLU A 58 17.62 -9.40 20.03
N GLY A 59 17.64 -9.21 18.71
CA GLY A 59 16.47 -9.27 17.83
C GLY A 59 16.45 -8.09 16.86
N PRO A 60 15.44 -7.98 15.98
CA PRO A 60 14.32 -8.92 15.83
C PRO A 60 14.74 -10.24 15.17
N PHE A 61 14.27 -11.36 15.71
CA PHE A 61 14.42 -12.68 15.08
C PHE A 61 13.12 -13.07 14.38
N ASP A 62 13.21 -13.63 13.17
CA ASP A 62 12.06 -14.11 12.40
C ASP A 62 11.56 -15.51 12.87
N GLU A 63 10.62 -16.10 12.11
CA GLU A 63 10.08 -17.43 12.39
C GLU A 63 11.11 -18.57 12.31
N ASN A 64 12.20 -18.36 11.58
CA ASN A 64 13.32 -19.29 11.43
C ASN A 64 14.41 -19.05 12.49
N ASN A 65 14.19 -18.12 13.42
CA ASN A 65 15.16 -17.67 14.42
C ASN A 65 16.43 -17.06 13.77
N GLU A 66 16.28 -16.44 12.60
CA GLU A 66 17.31 -15.65 11.93
C GLU A 66 17.16 -14.17 12.30
N LEU A 67 18.28 -13.49 12.53
CA LEU A 67 18.28 -12.05 12.82
C LEU A 67 17.96 -11.28 11.53
N VAL A 68 16.97 -10.40 11.58
CA VAL A 68 16.59 -9.55 10.44
C VAL A 68 16.87 -8.08 10.73
N ASP A 69 17.27 -7.35 9.70
CA ASP A 69 17.55 -5.91 9.79
C ASP A 69 16.28 -5.04 9.74
N GLU A 70 15.18 -5.58 9.19
CA GLU A 70 13.93 -4.87 8.97
C GLU A 70 12.72 -5.75 9.30
N MET A 71 11.72 -5.14 9.95
CA MET A 71 10.45 -5.81 10.29
C MET A 71 9.36 -5.46 9.27
N GLU A 72 8.41 -6.37 9.09
CA GLU A 72 7.21 -6.15 8.28
C GLU A 72 5.97 -6.10 9.17
N VAL A 73 5.06 -5.17 8.84
CA VAL A 73 3.78 -5.02 9.53
C VAL A 73 3.02 -6.35 9.56
N ASP A 74 2.39 -6.63 10.70
CA ASP A 74 1.63 -7.83 11.01
C ASP A 74 2.43 -9.14 11.12
N LYS A 75 3.73 -9.16 10.80
CA LYS A 75 4.59 -10.31 11.09
C LYS A 75 4.99 -10.33 12.57
N THR A 76 5.28 -11.52 13.08
CA THR A 76 5.72 -11.72 14.46
C THR A 76 7.22 -11.92 14.50
N TYR A 77 7.89 -11.19 15.39
CA TYR A 77 9.32 -11.26 15.63
C TYR A 77 9.60 -11.55 17.10
N VAL A 78 10.72 -12.20 17.38
CA VAL A 78 11.14 -12.49 18.77
C VAL A 78 12.25 -11.54 19.18
N PHE A 79 12.14 -11.00 20.38
CA PHE A 79 13.19 -10.23 21.04
C PHE A 79 13.66 -10.98 22.29
N LYS A 80 14.96 -11.06 22.49
CA LYS A 80 15.59 -11.88 23.54
C LYS A 80 16.45 -11.03 24.45
N ALA A 81 16.17 -11.01 25.75
CA ALA A 81 17.12 -10.53 26.75
C ALA A 81 18.09 -11.67 27.08
N THR A 82 19.36 -11.54 26.65
CA THR A 82 20.35 -12.64 26.68
C THR A 82 21.49 -12.42 27.66
N LYS A 83 21.70 -11.19 28.14
CA LYS A 83 22.74 -10.89 29.12
C LYS A 83 22.19 -10.13 30.30
N PHE A 84 22.56 -10.57 31.50
CA PHE A 84 22.11 -10.02 32.77
C PHE A 84 23.28 -9.77 33.72
N LYS A 85 23.13 -8.77 34.58
CA LYS A 85 23.98 -8.60 35.75
C LYS A 85 23.72 -9.76 36.73
N GLU A 86 24.79 -10.29 37.30
CA GLU A 86 24.75 -11.41 38.24
C GLU A 86 23.76 -11.15 39.39
N SER A 87 22.93 -12.16 39.68
CA SER A 87 21.83 -12.09 40.64
C SER A 87 21.48 -13.49 41.15
N THR A 88 20.99 -13.56 42.39
CA THR A 88 20.50 -14.79 43.02
C THR A 88 19.08 -15.21 42.60
N PHE A 89 18.40 -14.40 41.78
CA PHE A 89 17.00 -14.62 41.37
C PHE A 89 16.83 -14.82 39.87
N THR A 90 15.80 -15.60 39.48
CA THR A 90 15.53 -15.92 38.08
C THR A 90 15.02 -14.69 37.31
N PRO A 91 15.65 -14.30 36.18
CA PRO A 91 15.30 -13.07 35.45
C PRO A 91 13.86 -13.01 34.93
N ILE A 92 13.31 -14.08 34.37
CA ILE A 92 11.99 -14.07 33.69
C ILE A 92 10.84 -13.54 34.55
N LYS A 93 10.90 -13.72 35.87
CA LYS A 93 9.84 -13.31 36.79
C LYS A 93 9.78 -11.79 36.98
N HIS A 94 10.83 -11.07 36.59
CA HIS A 94 11.03 -9.67 36.95
C HIS A 94 11.24 -8.73 35.74
N ILE A 95 11.31 -9.26 34.52
CA ILE A 95 11.64 -8.49 33.31
C ILE A 95 10.39 -8.10 32.50
N TRP A 96 10.08 -6.82 32.45
CA TRP A 96 9.03 -6.27 31.62
C TRP A 96 9.54 -5.99 30.21
N PHE A 97 8.61 -6.00 29.27
CA PHE A 97 8.86 -5.50 27.92
C PHE A 97 8.00 -4.24 27.69
N ALA A 98 8.53 -3.31 26.92
CA ALA A 98 7.82 -2.12 26.48
C ALA A 98 8.20 -1.80 25.04
N GLU A 99 7.37 -1.03 24.38
CA GLU A 99 7.60 -0.52 23.05
C GLU A 99 7.63 1.01 23.06
N GLN A 100 8.29 1.58 22.07
CA GLN A 100 8.16 2.97 21.69
C GLN A 100 8.05 3.03 20.17
N ILE A 101 6.97 3.65 19.71
CA ILE A 101 6.64 3.76 18.29
C ILE A 101 7.01 5.18 17.84
N ASP A 102 7.80 5.32 16.78
CA ASP A 102 8.15 6.60 16.14
C ASP A 102 8.60 7.70 17.11
N ASP A 103 9.47 7.34 18.06
CA ASP A 103 9.95 8.19 19.17
C ASP A 103 8.86 8.77 20.09
N GLY A 104 7.65 8.22 20.07
CA GLY A 104 6.53 8.60 20.91
C GLY A 104 6.68 8.17 22.38
N GLU A 105 5.55 8.00 23.06
CA GLU A 105 5.54 7.52 24.45
C GLU A 105 5.98 6.06 24.55
N ILE A 106 6.65 5.73 25.65
CA ILE A 106 7.02 4.35 25.97
C ILE A 106 5.82 3.68 26.64
N VAL A 107 5.30 2.63 26.01
CA VAL A 107 4.11 1.90 26.45
C VAL A 107 4.50 0.48 26.84
N ASP A 108 3.97 0.01 27.97
CA ASP A 108 4.19 -1.37 28.41
C ASP A 108 3.53 -2.36 27.47
N LEU A 109 4.28 -3.40 27.12
CA LEU A 109 3.73 -4.53 26.39
C LEU A 109 2.96 -5.45 27.34
N GLU A 110 1.88 -6.04 26.85
CA GLU A 110 0.97 -6.86 27.64
C GLU A 110 1.66 -8.13 28.16
N TYR A 111 1.50 -8.40 29.45
CA TYR A 111 1.93 -9.66 30.05
C TYR A 111 0.86 -10.75 29.88
N LYS A 112 1.18 -11.81 29.13
CA LYS A 112 0.31 -12.97 28.94
C LYS A 112 0.96 -14.20 29.55
N LYS A 113 0.44 -14.66 30.69
CA LYS A 113 1.01 -15.78 31.44
C LYS A 113 1.09 -17.04 30.57
N GLY A 114 2.30 -17.56 30.38
CA GLY A 114 2.55 -18.78 29.59
C GLY A 114 2.78 -18.52 28.09
N GLU A 115 2.59 -17.29 27.63
CA GLU A 115 2.88 -16.86 26.26
C GLU A 115 4.02 -15.85 26.23
N ASN A 116 3.93 -14.77 27.01
CA ASN A 116 4.88 -13.66 26.99
C ASN A 116 5.07 -13.01 28.38
N PRO A 117 6.31 -12.75 28.81
CA PRO A 117 7.55 -13.30 28.27
C PRO A 117 7.72 -14.78 28.64
N TYR A 118 8.58 -15.48 27.90
CA TYR A 118 8.90 -16.91 28.09
C TYR A 118 10.41 -17.15 28.09
N LEU A 119 10.85 -18.33 28.56
CA LEU A 119 12.27 -18.75 28.46
C LEU A 119 12.44 -19.59 27.20
N ASP A 120 13.51 -19.34 26.45
CA ASP A 120 13.95 -20.26 25.40
C ASP A 120 14.89 -21.34 25.96
N LYS A 121 15.41 -22.18 25.06
CA LYS A 121 16.32 -23.30 25.40
C LYS A 121 17.66 -22.87 26.02
N ASP A 122 18.04 -21.60 25.84
CA ASP A 122 19.30 -21.02 26.31
C ASP A 122 19.07 -20.15 27.56
N ASP A 123 17.92 -20.32 28.23
CA ASP A 123 17.45 -19.53 29.38
C ASP A 123 17.36 -18.01 29.11
N ALA A 124 17.25 -17.61 27.84
CA ALA A 124 17.01 -16.21 27.48
C ALA A 124 15.54 -15.83 27.70
N VAL A 125 15.30 -14.62 28.20
CA VAL A 125 13.94 -14.11 28.39
C VAL A 125 13.44 -13.51 27.09
N CYS A 126 12.49 -14.18 26.46
CA CYS A 126 11.98 -13.87 25.14
C CYS A 126 10.61 -13.19 25.19
N TYR A 127 10.34 -12.35 24.20
CA TYR A 127 9.04 -11.76 23.94
C TYR A 127 8.69 -11.83 22.45
N SER A 128 7.57 -12.48 22.13
CA SER A 128 7.02 -12.51 20.77
C SER A 128 6.21 -11.25 20.50
N TYR A 129 6.67 -10.44 19.55
CA TYR A 129 6.15 -9.13 19.21
C TYR A 129 5.54 -9.15 17.81
N LYS A 130 4.25 -8.80 17.71
CA LYS A 130 3.60 -8.60 16.42
C LYS A 130 3.86 -7.15 15.97
N ALA A 131 4.58 -6.98 14.87
CA ALA A 131 4.97 -5.67 14.36
C ALA A 131 3.74 -4.84 13.99
N LYS A 132 3.72 -3.61 14.49
CA LYS A 132 2.68 -2.61 14.22
C LYS A 132 3.07 -1.75 13.02
N ASP A 133 2.11 -1.02 12.48
CA ASP A 133 2.34 -0.03 11.43
C ASP A 133 3.00 1.22 12.02
N ALA A 134 4.24 1.49 11.61
CA ALA A 134 5.11 2.59 12.06
C ALA A 134 6.35 2.70 11.16
N GLU A 135 7.14 3.78 11.26
CA GLU A 135 8.44 3.88 10.58
C GLU A 135 9.51 3.10 11.34
N LYS A 136 9.47 3.18 12.68
CA LYS A 136 10.43 2.52 13.56
C LYS A 136 9.80 2.14 14.88
N ILE A 137 10.21 0.98 15.39
CA ILE A 137 9.78 0.49 16.70
C ILE A 137 11.00 0.16 17.52
N ARG A 138 11.00 0.67 18.75
CA ARG A 138 12.02 0.36 19.73
C ARG A 138 11.45 -0.55 20.80
N ILE A 139 12.08 -1.70 21.00
CA ILE A 139 11.71 -2.67 22.03
C ILE A 139 12.68 -2.57 23.20
N TYR A 140 12.10 -2.45 24.40
CA TYR A 140 12.79 -2.43 25.66
C TYR A 140 12.56 -3.73 26.40
N ALA A 141 13.61 -4.25 27.03
CA ALA A 141 13.49 -5.17 28.17
C ALA A 141 13.99 -4.44 29.41
N TYR A 142 13.23 -4.45 30.50
CA TYR A 142 13.59 -3.70 31.71
C TYR A 142 13.03 -4.32 32.99
N VAL A 143 13.56 -3.90 34.14
CA VAL A 143 13.12 -4.38 35.45
C VAL A 143 12.23 -3.36 36.16
N ALA A 144 12.74 -2.14 36.32
CA ALA A 144 12.05 -1.05 37.00
C ALA A 144 11.64 0.05 36.02
N LYS A 145 12.59 0.51 35.19
CA LYS A 145 12.35 1.50 34.15
C LYS A 145 13.04 1.12 32.82
N PRO A 146 12.42 1.41 31.67
CA PRO A 146 13.06 1.29 30.35
C PRO A 146 14.34 2.14 30.26
N ILE A 147 15.36 1.62 29.58
CA ILE A 147 16.64 2.31 29.33
C ILE A 147 17.00 2.17 27.86
N GLU A 148 17.16 3.29 27.16
CA GLU A 148 17.43 3.31 25.72
C GLU A 148 18.71 2.56 25.32
N LYS A 149 19.77 2.67 26.13
CA LYS A 149 21.05 1.95 25.89
C LYS A 149 20.89 0.42 25.86
N VAL A 150 19.81 -0.11 26.45
CA VAL A 150 19.50 -1.55 26.53
C VAL A 150 18.18 -1.82 25.82
N SER A 151 18.02 -1.25 24.62
CA SER A 151 16.87 -1.44 23.75
C SER A 151 17.35 -1.78 22.33
N ILE A 152 16.46 -2.36 21.53
CA ILE A 152 16.68 -2.54 20.09
C ILE A 152 15.78 -1.55 19.36
N LEU A 153 16.35 -0.78 18.46
CA LEU A 153 15.61 0.00 17.47
C LEU A 153 15.55 -0.81 16.17
N SER A 154 14.34 -1.12 15.74
CA SER A 154 14.08 -1.84 14.49
C SER A 154 13.34 -0.92 13.54
N ASN A 155 13.80 -0.87 12.28
CA ASN A 155 13.04 -0.22 11.22
C ASN A 155 11.91 -1.15 10.80
N ILE A 156 10.76 -0.57 10.49
CA ILE A 156 9.70 -1.27 9.78
C ILE A 156 9.81 -0.85 8.34
N GLY A 157 9.83 -1.83 7.43
CA GLY A 157 9.80 -1.52 6.01
C GLY A 157 8.53 -0.75 5.72
N PHE A 158 8.71 0.54 5.38
CA PHE A 158 7.65 1.47 5.03
C PHE A 158 6.60 0.74 4.19
N VAL A 159 5.44 0.51 4.78
CA VAL A 159 4.29 0.02 4.02
C VAL A 159 3.56 1.25 3.52
N ASP A 160 4.14 1.91 2.52
CA ASP A 160 3.42 2.97 1.84
C ASP A 160 2.15 2.42 1.15
N ASP A 161 1.19 3.29 0.87
CA ASP A 161 -0.10 2.92 0.28
C ASP A 161 0.05 2.10 -1.03
N TYR A 162 1.17 2.26 -1.75
CA TYR A 162 1.46 1.51 -2.97
C TYR A 162 1.91 0.08 -2.66
N VAL A 163 2.74 -0.15 -1.63
CA VAL A 163 3.07 -1.51 -1.15
C VAL A 163 1.79 -2.24 -0.71
N ILE A 164 0.88 -1.56 -0.01
CA ILE A 164 -0.44 -2.11 0.35
C ILE A 164 -1.25 -2.46 -0.90
N ALA A 165 -1.31 -1.55 -1.87
CA ALA A 165 -2.05 -1.76 -3.12
C ALA A 165 -1.47 -2.93 -3.94
N ILE A 166 -0.15 -3.08 -3.98
CA ILE A 166 0.54 -4.18 -4.67
C ILE A 166 0.25 -5.51 -4.00
N ARG A 167 0.40 -5.60 -2.67
CA ARG A 167 0.13 -6.83 -1.90
C ARG A 167 -1.33 -7.26 -1.97
N ASN A 168 -2.25 -6.31 -2.06
CA ASN A 168 -3.68 -6.59 -2.27
C ASN A 168 -4.03 -6.89 -3.73
N GLY A 169 -3.06 -6.93 -4.65
CA GLY A 169 -3.27 -7.23 -6.06
C GLY A 169 -3.99 -6.14 -6.85
N LYS A 170 -4.11 -4.92 -6.31
CA LYS A 170 -4.72 -3.78 -7.04
C LYS A 170 -3.78 -3.22 -8.09
N ILE A 171 -2.49 -3.24 -7.81
CA ILE A 171 -1.42 -2.82 -8.72
C ILE A 171 -0.45 -3.98 -8.87
N VAL A 172 0.03 -4.23 -10.08
CA VAL A 172 0.99 -5.31 -10.33
C VAL A 172 2.01 -4.89 -11.38
N TYR A 173 3.24 -5.36 -11.23
CA TYR A 173 4.24 -5.21 -12.28
C TYR A 173 4.18 -6.40 -13.23
N THR A 174 4.31 -6.13 -14.52
CA THR A 174 4.32 -7.14 -15.56
C THR A 174 5.49 -6.90 -16.50
N CYS A 175 6.14 -7.97 -16.96
CA CYS A 175 7.37 -7.82 -17.75
C CYS A 175 7.13 -7.17 -19.11
N ASN A 176 5.98 -7.43 -19.74
CA ASN A 176 5.69 -6.96 -21.09
C ASN A 176 4.84 -5.67 -21.12
N SER A 177 4.10 -5.36 -20.05
CA SER A 177 3.21 -4.19 -20.00
C SER A 177 3.56 -3.17 -18.90
N GLY A 178 4.62 -3.41 -18.12
CA GLY A 178 5.03 -2.53 -17.02
C GLY A 178 4.04 -2.60 -15.85
N TRP A 179 3.88 -1.50 -15.12
CA TRP A 179 2.88 -1.38 -14.05
C TRP A 179 1.46 -1.37 -14.62
N ILE A 180 0.57 -2.17 -14.02
CA ILE A 180 -0.86 -2.20 -14.30
C ILE A 180 -1.61 -1.97 -13.00
N ASP A 181 -2.41 -0.91 -12.95
CA ASP A 181 -3.51 -0.77 -11.99
C ASP A 181 -4.70 -1.60 -12.50
N LYS A 182 -5.02 -2.69 -11.81
CA LYS A 182 -6.12 -3.61 -12.15
C LYS A 182 -7.49 -2.96 -11.94
N THR A 183 -7.61 -2.01 -11.01
CA THR A 183 -8.85 -1.28 -10.77
C THR A 183 -9.19 -0.38 -11.96
N HIS A 184 -8.19 0.23 -12.60
CA HIS A 184 -8.37 0.99 -13.84
C HIS A 184 -8.55 0.06 -15.07
N ALA A 185 -7.75 -1.01 -15.15
CA ALA A 185 -7.72 -1.88 -16.32
C ALA A 185 -8.97 -2.76 -16.45
N PHE A 186 -9.48 -3.32 -15.36
CA PHE A 186 -10.46 -4.42 -15.39
C PHE A 186 -11.81 -4.09 -14.76
N THR A 187 -11.99 -2.89 -14.19
CA THR A 187 -13.28 -2.48 -13.60
C THR A 187 -14.09 -1.63 -14.57
N ASP A 188 -15.34 -2.02 -14.79
CA ASP A 188 -16.31 -1.18 -15.51
C ASP A 188 -16.78 -0.03 -14.61
N THR A 189 -16.96 1.14 -15.22
CA THR A 189 -17.52 2.29 -14.51
C THR A 189 -18.94 1.98 -14.02
N LYS A 190 -19.25 2.34 -12.77
CA LYS A 190 -20.60 2.25 -12.19
C LYS A 190 -21.48 3.46 -12.53
N ARG A 191 -20.97 4.39 -13.35
CA ARG A 191 -21.65 5.60 -13.78
C ARG A 191 -22.82 5.24 -14.71
N THR A 192 -23.93 5.93 -14.56
CA THR A 192 -25.15 5.67 -15.35
C THR A 192 -25.25 6.56 -16.58
N GLU A 193 -24.45 7.61 -16.66
CA GLU A 193 -24.41 8.55 -17.76
C GLU A 193 -23.89 7.85 -19.05
N PHE A 194 -24.69 7.87 -20.11
CA PHE A 194 -24.45 7.10 -21.35
C PHE A 194 -23.19 7.50 -22.14
N TYR A 195 -22.53 8.59 -21.77
CA TYR A 195 -21.31 9.09 -22.41
C TYR A 195 -20.04 8.87 -21.56
N ILE A 196 -20.15 8.20 -20.41
CA ILE A 196 -19.02 7.90 -19.52
C ILE A 196 -18.57 6.45 -19.69
N GLY A 197 -17.25 6.24 -19.82
CA GLY A 197 -16.64 4.91 -19.88
C GLY A 197 -16.52 4.32 -21.28
N VAL A 198 -15.52 3.47 -21.49
CA VAL A 198 -15.18 2.91 -22.82
C VAL A 198 -16.34 2.11 -23.41
N LYS A 199 -17.03 1.29 -22.59
CA LYS A 199 -18.17 0.48 -23.03
C LYS A 199 -19.25 1.31 -23.74
N ASN A 200 -19.52 2.48 -23.19
CA ASN A 200 -20.49 3.43 -23.71
C ASN A 200 -19.98 4.14 -24.98
N LEU A 201 -18.69 4.50 -25.04
CA LEU A 201 -18.05 5.01 -26.26
C LEU A 201 -18.16 3.98 -27.39
N TRP A 202 -17.78 2.73 -27.11
CA TRP A 202 -17.80 1.66 -28.09
C TRP A 202 -19.21 1.38 -28.58
N ASN A 203 -20.19 1.29 -27.67
CA ASN A 203 -21.59 1.10 -28.01
C ASN A 203 -22.14 2.21 -28.92
N GLN A 204 -21.81 3.48 -28.65
CA GLN A 204 -22.23 4.61 -29.49
C GLN A 204 -21.72 4.47 -30.93
N ILE A 205 -20.47 4.07 -31.11
CA ILE A 205 -19.83 3.95 -32.44
C ILE A 205 -20.28 2.67 -33.15
N LEU A 206 -20.31 1.55 -32.43
CA LEU A 206 -20.68 0.24 -32.97
C LEU A 206 -22.11 0.25 -33.50
N ASN A 207 -23.04 0.76 -32.68
CA ASN A 207 -24.47 0.74 -32.95
C ASN A 207 -25.02 2.07 -33.50
N GLU A 208 -24.16 3.06 -33.76
CA GLU A 208 -24.51 4.36 -34.34
C GLU A 208 -25.67 5.08 -33.61
N THR A 209 -25.67 5.04 -32.27
CA THR A 209 -26.80 5.50 -31.43
C THR A 209 -26.87 7.02 -31.23
N GLY A 210 -25.92 7.76 -31.79
CA GLY A 210 -25.80 9.20 -31.65
C GLY A 210 -26.84 10.01 -32.42
N ILE A 211 -26.92 11.31 -32.11
CA ILE A 211 -27.76 12.26 -32.86
C ILE A 211 -27.24 12.34 -34.30
N LYS A 212 -28.09 12.04 -35.28
CA LYS A 212 -27.72 12.11 -36.69
C LYS A 212 -27.35 13.54 -37.12
N SER A 213 -26.32 13.64 -37.94
CA SER A 213 -25.94 14.88 -38.61
C SER A 213 -27.04 15.30 -39.59
N ASN A 214 -27.38 16.59 -39.56
CA ASN A 214 -28.29 17.20 -40.53
C ASN A 214 -27.55 17.70 -41.78
N SER A 215 -26.24 17.47 -41.89
CA SER A 215 -25.47 17.85 -43.08
C SER A 215 -25.93 17.02 -44.28
N PRO A 216 -26.39 17.64 -45.38
CA PRO A 216 -26.84 16.92 -46.56
C PRO A 216 -25.70 16.13 -47.24
N ASN A 217 -24.45 16.55 -47.05
CA ASN A 217 -23.27 15.96 -47.67
C ASN A 217 -22.56 14.93 -46.76
N ASP A 218 -22.77 14.99 -45.45
CA ASP A 218 -22.06 14.15 -44.47
C ASP A 218 -23.03 13.32 -43.63
N LYS A 219 -23.27 12.08 -44.06
CA LYS A 219 -24.02 11.08 -43.29
C LYS A 219 -23.18 10.58 -42.11
N GLY A 220 -23.58 10.95 -40.90
CA GLY A 220 -22.93 10.51 -39.67
C GLY A 220 -23.74 10.89 -38.44
N PHE A 221 -23.14 10.74 -37.27
CA PHE A 221 -23.81 10.94 -35.99
C PHE A 221 -22.84 11.50 -34.93
N LYS A 222 -23.43 12.09 -33.90
CA LYS A 222 -22.71 12.66 -32.76
C LYS A 222 -22.32 11.58 -31.77
N VAL A 223 -21.03 11.46 -31.48
CA VAL A 223 -20.49 10.65 -30.38
C VAL A 223 -20.04 11.59 -29.27
N THR A 224 -20.44 11.32 -28.03
CA THR A 224 -19.98 12.08 -26.86
C THR A 224 -19.26 11.15 -25.91
N TYR A 225 -18.06 11.55 -25.48
CA TYR A 225 -17.23 10.78 -24.57
C TYR A 225 -16.71 11.63 -23.43
N ARG A 226 -16.76 11.08 -22.21
CA ARG A 226 -16.26 11.67 -20.99
C ARG A 226 -15.45 10.66 -20.18
N GLN A 227 -14.31 11.12 -19.68
CA GLN A 227 -13.62 10.53 -18.53
C GLN A 227 -13.73 11.47 -17.33
N ASP A 228 -13.96 10.90 -16.15
CA ASP A 228 -14.06 11.65 -14.90
C ASP A 228 -13.45 10.90 -13.73
N ALA A 229 -13.05 11.66 -12.71
CA ALA A 229 -12.66 11.16 -11.40
C ALA A 229 -13.56 11.78 -10.32
N THR A 230 -13.77 11.00 -9.26
CA THR A 230 -14.42 11.49 -8.04
C THR A 230 -13.35 12.16 -7.18
N LEU A 231 -13.42 13.47 -7.00
CA LEU A 231 -12.44 14.21 -6.19
C LEU A 231 -12.82 14.27 -4.72
N ILE A 232 -14.12 14.34 -4.43
CA ILE A 232 -14.62 14.36 -3.06
C ILE A 232 -15.82 13.43 -3.02
N GLN A 233 -15.74 12.37 -2.21
CA GLN A 233 -16.83 11.43 -2.06
C GLN A 233 -18.03 12.07 -1.37
N ASN A 234 -17.79 12.83 -0.29
CA ASN A 234 -18.84 13.50 0.50
C ASN A 234 -18.41 14.92 0.88
N LEU A 235 -19.20 15.93 0.50
CA LEU A 235 -19.08 17.28 1.04
C LEU A 235 -20.03 17.41 2.25
N PRO A 236 -19.59 17.98 3.39
CA PRO A 236 -20.41 18.12 4.61
C PRO A 236 -21.73 18.88 4.41
N LEU A 237 -21.88 19.63 3.31
CA LEU A 237 -23.05 20.46 2.99
C LEU A 237 -23.85 19.98 1.77
N VAL A 238 -23.25 19.10 0.96
CA VAL A 238 -23.87 18.58 -0.26
C VAL A 238 -23.51 17.09 -0.27
N ASN A 239 -24.45 16.22 0.11
CA ASN A 239 -24.32 14.75 0.04
C ASN A 239 -24.27 14.26 -1.43
N LYS A 240 -23.49 14.93 -2.28
CA LYS A 240 -23.21 14.54 -3.64
C LYS A 240 -21.70 14.61 -3.88
N PRO A 241 -21.13 13.60 -4.54
CA PRO A 241 -19.73 13.61 -4.89
C PRO A 241 -19.42 14.73 -5.89
N VAL A 242 -18.31 15.44 -5.69
CA VAL A 242 -17.78 16.37 -6.68
C VAL A 242 -16.95 15.59 -7.68
N ARG A 243 -17.34 15.70 -8.95
CA ARG A 243 -16.72 14.98 -10.06
C ARG A 243 -16.18 16.01 -11.05
N LEU A 244 -14.92 15.88 -11.40
CA LEU A 244 -14.31 16.63 -12.49
C LEU A 244 -13.98 15.67 -13.62
N GLY A 245 -14.20 16.11 -14.85
CA GLY A 245 -13.99 15.26 -16.02
C GLY A 245 -13.87 16.07 -17.30
N ASN A 246 -13.31 15.45 -18.31
CA ASN A 246 -13.15 16.03 -19.63
C ASN A 246 -14.19 15.41 -20.56
N THR A 247 -15.04 16.24 -21.18
CA THR A 247 -16.11 15.80 -22.09
C THR A 247 -15.86 16.40 -23.47
N LYS A 248 -15.83 15.54 -24.49
CA LYS A 248 -15.73 15.97 -25.90
C LYS A 248 -16.83 15.35 -26.73
N SER A 249 -17.19 16.04 -27.81
CA SER A 249 -18.18 15.60 -28.78
C SER A 249 -17.61 15.59 -30.17
N TYR A 250 -17.98 14.58 -30.95
CA TYR A 250 -17.41 14.33 -32.25
C TYR A 250 -18.47 13.93 -33.28
N PHE A 251 -18.23 14.25 -34.54
CA PHE A 251 -18.91 13.65 -35.67
C PHE A 251 -18.20 12.35 -36.04
N VAL A 252 -18.96 11.27 -36.21
CA VAL A 252 -18.50 9.98 -36.75
C VAL A 252 -19.35 9.64 -37.97
N LYS A 253 -18.71 9.27 -39.08
CA LYS A 253 -19.39 8.85 -40.31
C LYS A 253 -20.17 7.55 -40.09
N SER A 254 -21.33 7.43 -40.72
CA SER A 254 -22.15 6.21 -40.68
C SER A 254 -21.62 5.11 -41.59
N ASN A 255 -21.97 3.86 -41.26
CA ASN A 255 -21.65 2.65 -42.03
C ASN A 255 -20.13 2.37 -42.18
N LEU A 256 -19.35 2.75 -41.17
CA LEU A 256 -17.94 2.35 -41.08
C LEU A 256 -17.83 0.84 -40.83
N THR A 257 -16.78 0.22 -41.38
CA THR A 257 -16.41 -1.16 -41.04
C THR A 257 -16.09 -1.29 -39.56
N VAL A 258 -16.17 -2.50 -38.99
CA VAL A 258 -15.81 -2.73 -37.57
C VAL A 258 -14.38 -2.25 -37.31
N GLN A 259 -13.44 -2.55 -38.20
CA GLN A 259 -12.05 -2.09 -38.09
C GLN A 259 -11.96 -0.56 -38.06
N GLU A 260 -12.63 0.17 -38.96
CA GLU A 260 -12.63 1.64 -38.93
C GLU A 260 -13.26 2.19 -37.66
N LYS A 261 -14.33 1.55 -37.15
CA LYS A 261 -14.96 1.90 -35.89
C LYS A 261 -13.99 1.76 -34.71
N GLU A 262 -13.19 0.69 -34.66
CA GLU A 262 -12.15 0.49 -33.64
C GLU A 262 -11.09 1.61 -33.70
N GLN A 263 -10.63 1.97 -34.89
CA GLN A 263 -9.62 3.01 -35.09
C GLN A 263 -10.13 4.40 -34.67
N VAL A 264 -11.40 4.72 -34.97
CA VAL A 264 -12.06 5.95 -34.54
C VAL A 264 -12.26 5.96 -33.02
N ALA A 265 -12.72 4.84 -32.44
CA ALA A 265 -12.91 4.72 -31.01
C ALA A 265 -11.59 4.92 -30.25
N LEU A 266 -10.49 4.32 -30.72
CA LEU A 266 -9.18 4.48 -30.10
C LEU A 266 -8.68 5.93 -30.20
N ALA A 267 -8.88 6.60 -31.34
CA ALA A 267 -8.48 8.00 -31.51
C ALA A 267 -9.23 8.93 -30.52
N ILE A 268 -10.55 8.77 -30.41
CA ILE A 268 -11.38 9.51 -29.44
C ILE A 268 -10.91 9.23 -28.01
N PHE A 269 -10.71 7.96 -27.68
CA PHE A 269 -10.31 7.51 -26.37
C PHE A 269 -8.98 8.15 -25.95
N GLN A 270 -7.95 8.02 -26.78
CA GLN A 270 -6.62 8.56 -26.51
C GLN A 270 -6.64 10.08 -26.35
N GLU A 271 -7.39 10.80 -27.20
CA GLU A 271 -7.51 12.25 -27.12
C GLU A 271 -8.17 12.70 -25.80
N VAL A 272 -9.25 12.03 -25.37
CA VAL A 272 -9.94 12.38 -24.11
C VAL A 272 -9.10 11.97 -22.90
N SER A 273 -8.41 10.82 -22.93
CA SER A 273 -7.54 10.36 -21.84
C SER A 273 -6.37 11.29 -21.61
N ILE A 274 -5.62 11.69 -22.65
CA ILE A 274 -4.51 12.63 -22.49
C ILE A 274 -5.01 13.98 -21.92
N ALA A 275 -6.16 14.45 -22.41
CA ALA A 275 -6.73 15.70 -21.95
C ALA A 275 -7.29 15.63 -20.52
N PHE A 276 -7.69 14.44 -20.07
CA PHE A 276 -8.12 14.18 -18.69
C PHE A 276 -6.94 14.11 -17.72
N GLU A 277 -5.89 13.36 -18.06
CA GLU A 277 -4.65 13.28 -17.26
C GLU A 277 -3.99 14.66 -17.11
N SER A 278 -3.94 15.44 -18.19
CA SER A 278 -3.43 16.83 -18.16
C SER A 278 -4.27 17.73 -17.24
N PHE A 279 -5.57 17.47 -17.16
CA PHE A 279 -6.47 18.19 -16.28
C PHE A 279 -6.28 17.78 -14.80
N GLN A 280 -6.02 16.50 -14.53
CA GLN A 280 -5.65 16.04 -13.18
C GLN A 280 -4.33 16.64 -12.71
N ALA A 281 -3.34 16.77 -13.60
CA ALA A 281 -2.08 17.45 -13.31
C ALA A 281 -2.28 18.93 -12.90
N PHE A 282 -3.24 19.63 -13.50
CA PHE A 282 -3.62 20.99 -13.08
C PHE A 282 -4.30 21.00 -11.69
N GLY A 283 -5.07 19.96 -11.36
CA GLY A 283 -5.61 19.73 -10.02
C GLY A 283 -4.54 19.51 -8.93
N ALA A 284 -3.39 18.92 -9.31
CA ALA A 284 -2.21 18.78 -8.45
C ALA A 284 -1.64 20.15 -8.04
N VAL A 285 -1.54 21.08 -9.01
CA VAL A 285 -0.99 22.44 -8.82
C VAL A 285 -1.79 23.28 -7.81
N ILE A 286 -3.09 22.98 -7.64
CA ILE A 286 -3.96 23.60 -6.63
C ILE A 286 -4.04 22.80 -5.32
N GLY A 287 -3.11 21.84 -5.11
CA GLY A 287 -2.94 21.09 -3.87
C GLY A 287 -3.92 19.93 -3.67
N LYS A 288 -4.47 19.34 -4.74
CA LYS A 288 -5.56 18.34 -4.65
C LYS A 288 -5.44 17.08 -5.53
N GLY A 289 -4.24 16.69 -5.99
CA GLY A 289 -4.08 15.33 -6.55
C GLY A 289 -2.76 15.06 -7.23
N ASP A 290 -1.93 14.20 -6.63
CA ASP A 290 -0.60 13.82 -7.16
C ASP A 290 -0.65 12.69 -8.22
N SER A 291 -1.84 12.16 -8.48
CA SER A 291 -2.11 11.04 -9.39
C SER A 291 -2.47 11.52 -10.80
N SER A 292 -1.47 12.08 -11.49
CA SER A 292 -1.57 12.33 -12.94
C SER A 292 -0.43 11.63 -13.64
N PHE A 293 -0.71 10.98 -14.77
CA PHE A 293 0.28 10.30 -15.60
C PHE A 293 1.18 9.31 -14.84
N GLU A 294 0.67 8.61 -13.83
CA GLU A 294 1.46 7.57 -13.18
C GLU A 294 1.89 6.51 -14.22
N PRO A 295 3.01 5.79 -13.99
CA PRO A 295 3.47 4.75 -14.93
C PRO A 295 2.39 3.75 -15.34
N ALA A 296 1.42 3.49 -14.44
CA ALA A 296 0.32 2.55 -14.63
C ALA A 296 -0.89 3.14 -15.39
N ASP A 297 -1.17 4.44 -15.29
CA ASP A 297 -2.47 5.02 -15.65
C ASP A 297 -2.83 4.82 -17.12
N LEU A 298 -2.02 5.36 -18.04
CA LEU A 298 -2.32 5.31 -19.48
C LEU A 298 -2.34 3.88 -20.02
N ILE A 299 -1.54 2.98 -19.45
CA ILE A 299 -1.49 1.58 -19.87
C ILE A 299 -2.69 0.82 -19.35
N SER A 300 -3.08 0.98 -18.09
CA SER A 300 -4.33 0.42 -17.57
C SER A 300 -5.54 0.94 -18.35
N ASN A 301 -5.58 2.24 -18.65
CA ASN A 301 -6.61 2.84 -19.49
C ASN A 301 -6.65 2.19 -20.89
N LEU A 302 -5.50 2.00 -21.53
CA LEU A 302 -5.41 1.32 -22.83
C LEU A 302 -5.87 -0.14 -22.76
N ILE A 303 -5.46 -0.88 -21.72
CA ILE A 303 -5.89 -2.27 -21.49
C ILE A 303 -7.42 -2.33 -21.34
N SER A 304 -8.00 -1.40 -20.57
CA SER A 304 -9.45 -1.26 -20.41
C SER A 304 -10.14 -0.99 -21.75
N PHE A 305 -9.50 -0.22 -22.64
CA PHE A 305 -10.00 -0.04 -24.01
C PHE A 305 -10.03 -1.36 -24.79
N TYR A 306 -8.90 -2.08 -24.82
CA TYR A 306 -8.78 -3.30 -25.60
C TYR A 306 -9.73 -4.41 -25.14
N ARG A 307 -9.88 -4.65 -23.83
CA ARG A 307 -10.81 -5.69 -23.33
C ARG A 307 -12.27 -5.44 -23.70
N ILE A 308 -12.65 -4.17 -23.87
CA ILE A 308 -14.02 -3.78 -24.23
C ILE A 308 -14.27 -3.93 -25.72
N VAL A 309 -13.30 -3.53 -26.54
CA VAL A 309 -13.42 -3.60 -28.01
C VAL A 309 -13.19 -5.03 -28.52
N LYS A 310 -12.37 -5.81 -27.81
CA LYS A 310 -12.01 -7.19 -28.11
C LYS A 310 -12.35 -8.09 -26.92
N PRO A 311 -13.61 -8.58 -26.82
CA PRO A 311 -14.09 -9.34 -25.67
C PRO A 311 -13.31 -10.63 -25.38
N GLU A 312 -12.57 -11.16 -26.37
CA GLU A 312 -11.66 -12.30 -26.21
C GLU A 312 -10.45 -12.00 -25.30
N LEU A 313 -10.11 -10.72 -25.10
CA LEU A 313 -9.05 -10.29 -24.21
C LEU A 313 -9.57 -10.17 -22.77
N THR A 314 -9.73 -11.33 -22.12
CA THR A 314 -10.08 -11.40 -20.69
C THR A 314 -8.92 -10.95 -19.80
N GLU A 315 -9.20 -10.66 -18.53
CA GLU A 315 -8.17 -10.31 -17.54
C GLU A 315 -7.06 -11.37 -17.48
N GLU A 316 -7.41 -12.65 -17.41
CA GLU A 316 -6.46 -13.76 -17.39
C GLU A 316 -5.57 -13.78 -18.64
N VAL A 317 -6.17 -13.63 -19.83
CA VAL A 317 -5.42 -13.61 -21.10
C VAL A 317 -4.45 -12.42 -21.14
N ILE A 318 -4.90 -11.24 -20.70
CA ILE A 318 -4.09 -10.02 -20.68
C ILE A 318 -2.92 -10.14 -19.71
N LEU A 319 -3.15 -10.64 -18.50
CA LEU A 319 -2.11 -10.80 -17.47
C LEU A 319 -1.08 -11.85 -17.90
N ASN A 320 -1.51 -12.93 -18.55
CA ASN A 320 -0.61 -13.94 -19.11
C ASN A 320 0.25 -13.36 -20.26
N LEU A 321 -0.36 -12.68 -21.24
CA LEU A 321 0.38 -11.99 -22.31
C LEU A 321 1.37 -10.95 -21.77
N SER A 322 0.98 -10.28 -20.68
CA SER A 322 1.79 -9.26 -20.02
C SER A 322 2.93 -9.85 -19.16
N LYS A 323 2.90 -11.16 -18.87
CA LYS A 323 3.81 -11.84 -17.92
C LYS A 323 3.76 -11.18 -16.54
N GLU A 324 2.65 -11.37 -15.85
CA GLU A 324 2.44 -10.91 -14.48
C GLU A 324 3.48 -11.48 -13.50
N LEU A 325 4.02 -10.61 -12.64
CA LEU A 325 4.86 -11.01 -11.51
C LEU A 325 4.03 -11.28 -10.26
N THR A 326 4.60 -11.99 -9.29
CA THR A 326 3.96 -12.14 -7.97
C THR A 326 3.91 -10.79 -7.23
N ALA A 327 3.10 -10.73 -6.17
CA ALA A 327 3.01 -9.53 -5.32
C ALA A 327 4.37 -9.13 -4.75
N GLU A 328 5.12 -10.07 -4.17
CA GLU A 328 6.43 -9.78 -3.58
C GLU A 328 7.46 -9.38 -4.64
N GLN A 329 7.50 -10.05 -5.80
CA GLN A 329 8.35 -9.62 -6.92
C GLN A 329 7.99 -8.20 -7.41
N SER A 330 6.71 -7.84 -7.41
CA SER A 330 6.29 -6.48 -7.74
C SER A 330 6.74 -5.49 -6.66
N VAL A 331 6.66 -5.84 -5.38
CA VAL A 331 7.18 -5.02 -4.27
C VAL A 331 8.69 -4.81 -4.43
N ASP A 332 9.45 -5.84 -4.81
CA ASP A 332 10.89 -5.74 -5.06
C ASP A 332 11.21 -4.76 -6.19
N VAL A 333 10.46 -4.82 -7.30
CA VAL A 333 10.56 -3.83 -8.39
C VAL A 333 10.26 -2.43 -7.87
N TYR A 334 9.18 -2.25 -7.10
CA TYR A 334 8.79 -0.95 -6.57
C TYR A 334 9.86 -0.34 -5.65
N ARG A 335 10.38 -1.13 -4.70
CA ARG A 335 11.40 -0.70 -3.73
C ARG A 335 12.71 -0.30 -4.40
N LYS A 336 13.06 -0.93 -5.52
CA LYS A 336 14.25 -0.56 -6.31
C LYS A 336 14.15 0.84 -6.94
N TYR A 337 12.93 1.35 -7.11
CA TYR A 337 12.66 2.64 -7.75
C TYR A 337 11.76 3.51 -6.85
N PRO A 338 12.29 4.03 -5.73
CA PRO A 338 11.50 4.85 -4.81
C PRO A 338 10.93 6.07 -5.52
N GLY A 339 9.65 6.37 -5.23
CA GLY A 339 8.89 7.43 -5.89
C GLY A 339 8.28 7.04 -7.24
N THR A 340 8.25 5.75 -7.61
CA THR A 340 7.72 5.25 -8.91
C THR A 340 6.40 5.90 -9.34
N PHE A 341 5.46 6.09 -8.40
CA PHE A 341 4.14 6.63 -8.71
C PHE A 341 4.02 8.15 -8.46
N SER A 342 4.92 8.76 -7.71
CA SER A 342 4.87 10.17 -7.33
C SER A 342 5.84 11.06 -8.13
N ASP A 343 7.06 10.60 -8.39
CA ASP A 343 8.11 11.43 -9.01
C ASP A 343 7.86 11.69 -10.49
N GLU A 344 8.04 12.94 -10.91
CA GLU A 344 7.90 13.38 -12.31
C GLU A 344 8.75 12.56 -13.29
N LYS A 345 9.95 12.14 -12.87
CA LYS A 345 10.86 11.32 -13.70
C LYS A 345 10.27 9.97 -14.11
N TYR A 346 9.33 9.45 -13.32
CA TYR A 346 8.68 8.17 -13.59
C TYR A 346 7.35 8.29 -14.32
N LYS A 347 6.72 9.47 -14.35
CA LYS A 347 5.47 9.70 -15.07
C LYS A 347 5.53 9.23 -16.52
N ASN A 348 4.40 8.73 -17.02
CA ASN A 348 4.23 8.18 -18.36
C ASN A 348 3.17 8.96 -19.13
N ARG A 349 3.61 9.74 -20.13
CA ARG A 349 2.74 10.63 -20.93
C ARG A 349 2.39 10.05 -22.30
N VAL A 350 2.67 8.77 -22.53
CA VAL A 350 2.41 8.08 -23.79
C VAL A 350 1.71 6.75 -23.55
N PHE A 351 0.95 6.27 -24.54
CA PHE A 351 0.31 4.95 -24.54
C PHE A 351 1.30 3.82 -24.87
N LYS A 352 2.45 3.82 -24.21
CA LYS A 352 3.46 2.76 -24.28
C LYS A 352 3.97 2.47 -22.87
N PRO A 353 4.19 1.20 -22.50
CA PRO A 353 4.68 0.88 -21.18
C PRO A 353 6.01 1.56 -20.87
N LYS A 354 6.14 1.99 -19.61
CA LYS A 354 7.42 2.35 -19.04
C LYS A 354 7.97 1.15 -18.28
N TYR A 355 9.15 0.71 -18.68
CA TYR A 355 9.79 -0.46 -18.10
C TYR A 355 10.82 -0.07 -17.05
N PHE A 356 10.90 -0.89 -16.02
CA PHE A 356 11.77 -0.73 -14.86
C PHE A 356 12.71 -1.94 -14.80
N PRO A 357 14.03 -1.75 -15.03
CA PRO A 357 14.98 -2.85 -15.03
C PRO A 357 14.98 -3.65 -13.71
N ASN A 358 14.75 -4.95 -13.79
CA ASN A 358 14.65 -5.83 -12.63
C ASN A 358 15.14 -7.24 -12.98
N GLU A 359 15.32 -8.07 -11.96
CA GLU A 359 15.86 -9.43 -12.10
C GLU A 359 14.78 -10.50 -12.33
N HIS A 360 13.50 -10.16 -12.16
CA HIS A 360 12.39 -11.10 -12.31
C HIS A 360 11.90 -11.21 -13.76
N CYS A 361 12.32 -10.28 -14.62
CA CYS A 361 11.93 -10.23 -16.03
C CYS A 361 13.09 -10.63 -16.94
N ASP A 362 12.94 -11.77 -17.61
CA ASP A 362 13.91 -12.24 -18.60
C ASP A 362 13.75 -11.56 -19.95
N GLY A 363 14.88 -11.11 -20.51
CA GLY A 363 14.98 -10.58 -21.86
C GLY A 363 14.47 -9.15 -22.03
N GLN A 364 14.42 -8.69 -23.27
CA GLN A 364 13.94 -7.35 -23.59
C GLN A 364 12.40 -7.32 -23.51
N PRO A 365 11.80 -6.37 -22.79
CA PRO A 365 10.35 -6.28 -22.67
C PRO A 365 9.69 -5.94 -24.01
N VAL A 366 8.61 -6.65 -24.35
CA VAL A 366 7.88 -6.45 -25.61
C VAL A 366 6.39 -6.33 -25.31
N PHE A 367 5.81 -5.16 -25.59
CA PHE A 367 4.38 -4.93 -25.39
C PHE A 367 3.53 -5.88 -26.26
N PRO A 368 2.52 -6.57 -25.69
CA PRO A 368 1.76 -7.58 -26.43
C PRO A 368 1.12 -7.01 -27.69
N LYS A 369 1.28 -7.72 -28.82
CA LYS A 369 0.76 -7.28 -30.13
C LYS A 369 -0.77 -7.15 -30.12
N GLU A 370 -1.45 -7.97 -29.32
CA GLU A 370 -2.89 -7.99 -29.14
C GLU A 370 -3.37 -6.65 -28.57
N LEU A 371 -2.64 -6.10 -27.60
CA LEU A 371 -2.86 -4.80 -26.94
C LEU A 371 -2.30 -3.60 -27.71
N ASN A 372 -1.81 -3.83 -28.93
CA ASN A 372 -1.29 -2.79 -29.83
C ASN A 372 -1.74 -3.01 -31.29
N SER A 373 -2.81 -3.77 -31.47
CA SER A 373 -3.28 -4.22 -32.79
C SER A 373 -4.11 -3.16 -33.52
N ILE A 374 -4.68 -2.19 -32.81
CA ILE A 374 -5.48 -1.10 -33.37
C ILE A 374 -4.60 0.13 -33.52
N LYS A 375 -4.56 0.72 -34.72
CA LYS A 375 -3.89 2.00 -34.98
C LYS A 375 -4.93 3.12 -34.99
N PRO A 376 -4.80 4.16 -34.16
CA PRO A 376 -5.77 5.26 -34.14
C PRO A 376 -5.79 5.97 -35.50
N THR A 377 -6.96 6.36 -35.95
CA THR A 377 -7.09 7.21 -37.15
C THR A 377 -6.82 8.68 -36.83
N SER A 378 -6.50 9.47 -37.85
CA SER A 378 -6.42 10.93 -37.73
C SER A 378 -7.77 11.58 -38.02
N LYS A 379 -8.04 12.76 -37.43
CA LYS A 379 -9.26 13.53 -37.74
C LYS A 379 -9.33 13.82 -39.25
N ASN A 380 -10.43 13.42 -39.89
CA ASN A 380 -10.67 13.54 -41.31
C ASN A 380 -12.18 13.44 -41.62
N SER A 381 -12.57 12.99 -42.82
CA SER A 381 -13.97 12.84 -43.23
C SER A 381 -14.73 11.71 -42.52
N ILE A 382 -14.04 10.73 -41.92
CA ILE A 382 -14.69 9.64 -41.18
C ILE A 382 -14.94 10.00 -39.71
N PHE A 383 -14.16 10.93 -39.16
CA PHE A 383 -14.26 11.39 -37.78
C PHE A 383 -13.63 12.77 -37.60
N ARG A 384 -14.34 13.70 -36.94
CA ARG A 384 -13.87 15.05 -36.62
C ARG A 384 -14.60 15.63 -35.41
N ASP A 385 -14.15 16.78 -34.90
CA ASP A 385 -14.86 17.47 -33.82
C ASP A 385 -16.30 17.81 -34.22
N TRP A 386 -17.24 17.65 -33.29
CA TRP A 386 -18.64 17.95 -33.54
C TRP A 386 -18.83 19.46 -33.62
N MET A 387 -19.37 19.93 -34.74
CA MET A 387 -19.67 21.34 -34.94
C MET A 387 -21.17 21.59 -34.69
N PRO A 388 -21.55 22.49 -33.77
CA PRO A 388 -22.93 22.94 -33.66
C PRO A 388 -23.37 23.62 -34.96
N ILE A 389 -24.66 23.54 -35.27
CA ILE A 389 -25.26 23.88 -36.59
C ILE A 389 -25.10 25.37 -36.99
N PHE A 390 -24.52 26.22 -36.17
CA PHE A 390 -24.19 27.63 -36.49
C PHE A 390 -22.74 27.81 -36.99
N ASP A 391 -22.21 26.87 -37.76
CA ASP A 391 -20.94 27.03 -38.47
C ASP A 391 -21.13 27.87 -39.75
N ILE A 392 -20.97 29.19 -39.61
CA ILE A 392 -21.01 30.16 -40.72
C ILE A 392 -19.90 29.97 -41.77
N HIS A 393 -18.96 29.03 -41.56
CA HIS A 393 -17.83 28.80 -42.45
C HIS A 393 -17.88 27.46 -43.21
N ALA A 394 -18.99 26.72 -43.11
CA ALA A 394 -19.24 25.50 -43.88
C ALA A 394 -18.06 24.50 -43.86
N GLY A 395 -17.45 24.28 -42.69
CA GLY A 395 -16.38 23.31 -42.51
C GLY A 395 -15.02 23.70 -43.10
N LYS A 396 -14.80 24.97 -43.47
CA LYS A 396 -13.46 25.48 -43.79
C LYS A 396 -12.82 26.07 -42.53
N PRO A 397 -11.59 25.66 -42.14
CA PRO A 397 -10.85 26.38 -41.10
C PRO A 397 -10.67 27.84 -41.56
N PRO A 398 -10.72 28.83 -40.64
CA PRO A 398 -10.46 30.22 -41.01
C PRO A 398 -9.08 30.27 -41.66
N ILE A 399 -9.02 30.71 -42.91
CA ILE A 399 -7.77 30.82 -43.65
C ILE A 399 -6.91 31.84 -42.89
N SER A 400 -5.96 31.35 -42.10
CA SER A 400 -4.89 32.19 -41.59
C SER A 400 -4.04 32.61 -42.78
N GLY A 401 -4.17 33.86 -43.23
CA GLY A 401 -3.19 34.47 -44.12
C GLY A 401 -3.63 35.73 -44.86
N SER A 402 -3.21 36.88 -44.31
CA SER A 402 -2.56 38.02 -44.99
C SER A 402 -3.28 39.38 -45.03
N ASN A 403 -2.69 40.29 -44.24
CA ASN A 403 -2.38 41.72 -44.43
C ASN A 403 -3.29 42.67 -45.24
N LYS A 404 -3.37 43.89 -44.65
CA LYS A 404 -3.91 45.19 -45.11
C LYS A 404 -5.42 45.32 -44.88
N LEU A 405 -5.93 46.32 -44.16
CA LEU A 405 -5.49 47.71 -43.98
C LEU A 405 -5.17 48.12 -42.54
#